data_AF-A0A960MEG2-F1
#
_entry.id   AF-A0A960MEG2-F1
#
_cell.length_a   1.000
_cell.length_b   1.000
_cell.length_c   1.000
_cell.angle_alpha   90.00
_cell.angle_beta   90.00
_cell.angle_gamma   90.00
#
_symmetry.space_group_name_H-M   'P 1'
#
loop_
_entity.id
_entity.type
_entity.pdbx_description
1 polymer ?
#
loop_
_entity_poly.entity_id
_entity_poly.type
_entity_poly.pdbx_seq_one_letter_code
_entity_poly.pdbx_strand_id
1 'polypeptide(L)'
;TGLPWVMPSPNMPTLDTAIVYPGMCLLEGTNLSEGRGTTRPFELFGAPWVDAPSFCRKLNALDLPGVHFREVAFEPTFQKHAGAICRGAQIHVTDRNTFLPWKTGMEIIRLARTENPKDFAWKPLPYEYEPEKLPIEILCGGPVESFFP
;
A
#
# COMPACT_ATOMS: atom_id res chain seq x y z
N THR A 1 1.42 10.46 -24.50
CA THR A 1 2.79 10.75 -24.96
C THR A 1 3.24 9.77 -26.04
N GLY A 2 2.80 8.51 -26.05
CA GLY A 2 3.18 7.52 -27.08
C GLY A 2 4.60 6.97 -26.92
N LEU A 3 5.33 7.44 -25.90
CA LEU A 3 6.68 6.98 -25.60
C LEU A 3 6.65 5.63 -24.87
N PRO A 4 7.67 4.77 -25.08
CA PRO A 4 7.81 3.54 -24.30
C PRO A 4 8.07 3.86 -22.82
N TRP A 5 7.62 2.96 -21.94
CA TRP A 5 7.91 3.05 -20.51
C TRP A 5 9.36 2.63 -20.24
N VAL A 6 10.11 3.52 -19.60
CA VAL A 6 11.43 3.21 -19.03
C VAL A 6 11.27 3.20 -17.52
N MET A 7 11.53 2.05 -16.89
CA MET A 7 11.36 1.89 -15.45
C MET A 7 12.28 2.87 -14.69
N PRO A 8 11.75 3.79 -13.87
CA PRO A 8 12.58 4.75 -13.13
C PRO A 8 13.26 4.10 -11.91
N SER A 9 12.75 2.95 -11.44
CA SER A 9 13.36 2.18 -10.36
C SER A 9 13.04 0.68 -10.49
N PRO A 10 13.81 -0.22 -9.83
CA PRO A 10 13.55 -1.66 -9.85
C PRO A 10 12.14 -2.06 -9.40
N ASN A 11 11.54 -1.32 -8.47
CA ASN A 11 10.20 -1.59 -7.94
C ASN A 11 9.12 -0.70 -8.59
N MET A 12 9.43 -0.03 -9.71
CA MET A 12 8.45 0.67 -10.55
C MET A 12 8.54 0.15 -12.00
N PRO A 13 8.23 -1.14 -12.23
CA PRO A 13 8.44 -1.79 -13.52
C PRO A 13 7.47 -1.32 -14.60
N THR A 14 6.27 -0.86 -14.24
CA THR A 14 5.20 -0.52 -15.18
C THR A 14 4.57 0.84 -14.91
N LEU A 15 3.84 1.35 -15.90
CA LEU A 15 2.99 2.53 -15.73
C LEU A 15 1.90 2.29 -14.67
N ASP A 16 1.37 1.07 -14.56
CA ASP A 16 0.36 0.71 -13.57
C ASP A 16 0.88 0.92 -12.15
N THR A 17 2.13 0.51 -11.88
CA THR A 17 2.80 0.80 -10.61
C THR A 17 2.90 2.30 -10.35
N ALA A 18 3.26 3.09 -11.36
CA ALA A 18 3.38 4.54 -11.23
C ALA A 18 2.04 5.24 -10.92
N ILE A 19 0.92 4.69 -11.38
CA ILE A 19 -0.43 5.21 -11.10
C ILE A 19 -0.79 5.06 -9.62
N VAL A 20 -0.50 3.90 -9.03
CA VAL A 20 -0.86 3.61 -7.62
C VAL A 20 0.17 4.11 -6.61
N TYR A 21 1.42 4.30 -7.05
CA TYR A 21 2.56 4.65 -6.19
C TYR A 21 2.32 5.81 -5.20
N PRO A 22 1.70 6.95 -5.59
CA PRO A 22 1.51 8.07 -4.65
C PRO A 22 0.69 7.73 -3.40
N GLY A 23 -0.17 6.72 -3.47
CA GLY A 23 -0.89 6.20 -2.29
C GLY A 23 -0.20 4.99 -1.68
N MET A 24 0.32 4.11 -2.52
CA MET A 24 0.82 2.81 -2.06
C MET A 24 2.21 2.88 -1.44
N CYS A 25 2.99 3.92 -1.74
CA CYS A 25 4.24 4.20 -1.04
C CYS A 25 4.01 4.54 0.45
N LEU A 26 2.83 5.03 0.84
CA LEU A 26 2.49 5.29 2.25
C LEU A 26 2.61 4.04 3.12
N LEU A 27 2.40 2.84 2.55
CA LEU A 27 2.51 1.57 3.27
C LEU A 27 3.95 1.28 3.72
N GLU A 28 4.97 1.93 3.15
CA GLU A 28 6.35 1.86 3.62
C GLU A 28 6.48 2.32 5.08
N GLY A 29 5.61 3.23 5.52
CA GLY A 29 5.50 3.66 6.90
C GLY A 29 4.77 2.70 7.84
N THR A 30 4.41 1.51 7.38
CA THR A 30 3.67 0.50 8.15
C THR A 30 4.30 -0.88 8.03
N ASN A 31 3.79 -1.83 8.82
CA ASN A 31 4.10 -3.25 8.68
C ASN A 31 3.23 -4.00 7.65
N LEU A 32 2.37 -3.34 6.87
CA LEU A 32 1.74 -3.95 5.69
C LEU A 32 2.77 -4.08 4.56
N SER A 33 2.83 -5.22 3.88
CA SER A 33 3.58 -5.33 2.63
C SER A 33 2.87 -4.54 1.54
N GLU A 34 3.63 -3.74 0.79
CA GLU A 34 3.26 -3.07 -0.46
C GLU A 34 3.65 -3.92 -1.69
N GLY A 35 3.83 -5.23 -1.52
CA GLY A 35 4.06 -6.14 -2.65
C GLY A 35 5.48 -6.12 -3.22
N ARG A 36 6.42 -5.38 -2.62
CA ARG A 36 7.86 -5.58 -2.88
C ARG A 36 8.22 -7.04 -2.56
N GLY A 37 9.11 -7.63 -3.36
CA GLY A 37 9.38 -9.08 -3.32
C GLY A 37 8.42 -9.90 -4.19
N THR A 38 7.57 -9.26 -5.00
CA THR A 38 6.70 -9.92 -5.97
C THR A 38 6.89 -9.33 -7.38
N THR A 39 6.17 -9.84 -8.37
CA THR A 39 6.15 -9.30 -9.73
C THR A 39 5.24 -8.08 -9.91
N ARG A 40 4.56 -7.64 -8.85
CA ARG A 40 3.58 -6.53 -8.87
C ARG A 40 3.74 -5.61 -7.65
N PRO A 41 4.91 -4.95 -7.50
CA PRO A 41 5.14 -4.03 -6.40
C PRO A 41 4.13 -2.87 -6.45
N PHE A 42 3.68 -2.43 -5.28
CA PHE A 42 2.67 -1.40 -5.01
C PHE A 42 1.25 -1.70 -5.52
N GLU A 43 1.08 -2.57 -6.50
CA GLU A 43 -0.22 -3.05 -6.95
C GLU A 43 -0.81 -4.10 -5.99
N LEU A 44 0.04 -4.90 -5.34
CA LEU A 44 -0.35 -5.83 -4.28
C LEU A 44 -0.10 -5.21 -2.91
N PHE A 45 -0.98 -5.48 -1.96
CA PHE A 45 -0.75 -5.16 -0.56
C PHE A 45 -1.40 -6.17 0.37
N GLY A 46 -0.83 -6.34 1.56
CA GLY A 46 -1.34 -7.28 2.55
C GLY A 46 -0.34 -7.62 3.65
N ALA A 47 -0.75 -8.52 4.54
CA ALA A 47 0.11 -9.07 5.58
C ALA A 47 -0.40 -10.45 6.01
N PRO A 48 0.39 -11.25 6.76
CA PRO A 48 -0.04 -12.55 7.25
C PRO A 48 -1.28 -12.51 8.16
N TRP A 49 -1.50 -11.37 8.84
CA TRP A 49 -2.61 -11.15 9.77
C TRP A 49 -3.89 -10.62 9.13
N VAL A 50 -3.91 -10.32 7.82
CA VAL A 50 -5.07 -9.74 7.14
C VAL A 50 -6.10 -10.81 6.75
N ASP A 51 -7.36 -10.60 7.11
CA ASP A 51 -8.51 -11.32 6.55
C ASP A 51 -8.93 -10.70 5.20
N ALA A 52 -8.37 -11.23 4.09
CA ALA A 52 -8.55 -10.67 2.74
C ALA A 52 -10.03 -10.53 2.31
N PRO A 53 -10.92 -11.53 2.49
CA PRO A 53 -12.34 -11.39 2.18
C PRO A 53 -13.04 -10.24 2.90
N SER A 54 -12.83 -10.09 4.22
CA SER A 54 -13.42 -8.98 4.98
C SER A 54 -12.84 -7.64 4.51
N PHE A 55 -11.50 -7.59 4.36
CA PHE A 55 -10.76 -6.39 4.02
C PHE A 55 -11.14 -5.85 2.63
N CYS A 56 -11.14 -6.70 1.60
CA CYS A 56 -11.51 -6.29 0.24
C CYS A 56 -12.97 -5.87 0.14
N ARG A 57 -13.88 -6.57 0.83
CA ARG A 57 -15.30 -6.19 0.88
C ARG A 57 -15.50 -4.80 1.48
N LYS A 58 -14.84 -4.52 2.60
CA LYS A 58 -14.91 -3.21 3.26
C LYS A 58 -14.28 -2.10 2.42
N LEU A 59 -13.13 -2.33 1.79
CA LEU A 59 -12.52 -1.36 0.88
C LEU A 59 -13.42 -1.07 -0.35
N ASN A 60 -13.97 -2.11 -0.98
CA ASN A 60 -14.88 -1.93 -2.10
C ASN A 60 -16.18 -1.21 -1.68
N ALA A 61 -16.64 -1.40 -0.44
CA ALA A 61 -17.81 -0.70 0.10
C ALA A 61 -17.59 0.80 0.36
N LEU A 62 -16.34 1.29 0.33
CA LEU A 62 -16.04 2.73 0.39
C LEU A 62 -16.36 3.46 -0.93
N ASP A 63 -16.63 2.72 -2.00
CA ASP A 63 -16.96 3.24 -3.34
C ASP A 63 -15.96 4.32 -3.81
N LEU A 64 -14.67 4.02 -3.63
CA LEU A 64 -13.60 4.91 -4.06
C LEU A 64 -13.59 5.00 -5.60
N PRO A 65 -13.47 6.21 -6.16
CA PRO A 65 -13.57 6.39 -7.60
C PRO A 65 -12.40 5.72 -8.33
N GLY A 66 -12.71 5.08 -9.47
CA GLY A 66 -11.71 4.55 -10.41
C GLY A 66 -10.89 3.36 -9.90
N VAL A 67 -11.32 2.65 -8.85
CA VAL A 67 -10.58 1.53 -8.27
C VAL A 67 -11.47 0.36 -7.85
N HIS A 68 -10.94 -0.86 -7.98
CA HIS A 68 -11.51 -2.08 -7.42
C HIS A 68 -10.42 -2.88 -6.69
N PHE A 69 -10.78 -3.51 -5.56
CA PHE A 69 -9.88 -4.32 -4.76
C PHE A 69 -10.22 -5.80 -4.92
N ARG A 70 -9.29 -6.55 -5.54
CA ARG A 70 -9.44 -8.00 -5.74
C ARG A 70 -8.63 -8.77 -4.71
N GLU A 71 -9.25 -9.70 -4.00
CA GLU A 71 -8.57 -10.58 -3.06
C GLU A 71 -7.37 -11.32 -3.69
N VAL A 72 -6.28 -11.42 -2.94
CA VAL A 72 -5.08 -12.13 -3.36
C VAL A 72 -4.32 -12.68 -2.15
N ALA A 73 -3.62 -13.79 -2.37
CA ALA A 73 -2.56 -14.26 -1.48
C ALA A 73 -1.23 -14.23 -2.26
N PHE A 74 -0.17 -13.77 -1.62
CA PHE A 74 1.16 -13.67 -2.22
C PHE A 74 2.23 -13.89 -1.17
N GLU A 75 3.40 -14.37 -1.58
CA GLU A 75 4.56 -14.57 -0.72
C GLU A 75 5.71 -13.72 -1.25
N PRO A 76 6.08 -12.62 -0.57
CA PRO A 76 7.24 -11.83 -0.93
C PRO A 76 8.53 -12.65 -0.86
N THR A 77 9.43 -12.49 -1.83
CA THR A 77 10.76 -13.12 -1.80
C THR A 77 11.79 -12.29 -1.04
N PHE A 78 11.49 -11.02 -0.74
CA PHE A 78 12.35 -10.10 0.03
C PHE A 78 11.49 -9.01 0.68
N GLN A 79 12.11 -8.17 1.54
CA GLN A 79 11.44 -7.08 2.27
C GLN A 79 10.40 -7.60 3.28
N LYS A 80 9.31 -6.85 3.52
CA LYS A 80 8.31 -7.16 4.53
C LYS A 80 7.67 -8.52 4.25
N HIS A 81 7.64 -9.36 5.30
CA HIS A 81 7.03 -10.70 5.28
C HIS A 81 7.67 -11.65 4.27
N ALA A 82 8.97 -11.51 3.98
CA ALA A 82 9.68 -12.43 3.09
C ALA A 82 9.54 -13.89 3.55
N GLY A 83 9.12 -14.78 2.64
CA GLY A 83 8.88 -16.20 2.92
C GLY A 83 7.62 -16.50 3.74
N ALA A 84 6.75 -15.51 3.97
CA ALA A 84 5.47 -15.70 4.63
C ALA A 84 4.32 -15.35 3.67
N ILE A 85 3.24 -16.13 3.72
CA ILE A 85 2.03 -15.86 2.94
C ILE A 85 1.34 -14.61 3.50
N CYS A 86 1.33 -13.55 2.69
CA CYS A 86 0.49 -12.38 2.88
C CYS A 86 -0.87 -12.60 2.23
N ARG A 87 -1.93 -12.25 2.96
CA ARG A 87 -3.28 -12.12 2.41
C ARG A 87 -3.60 -10.63 2.29
N GLY A 88 -4.35 -10.25 1.26
CA GLY A 88 -4.78 -8.88 1.08
C GLY A 88 -5.45 -8.67 -0.27
N ALA A 89 -5.06 -7.60 -0.98
CA ALA A 89 -5.67 -7.24 -2.25
C ALA A 89 -4.66 -6.86 -3.33
N GLN A 90 -5.08 -7.05 -4.57
CA GLN A 90 -4.54 -6.35 -5.73
C GLN A 90 -5.44 -5.14 -6.04
N ILE A 91 -4.83 -4.00 -6.30
CA ILE A 91 -5.51 -2.80 -6.80
C ILE A 91 -5.70 -2.93 -8.31
N HIS A 92 -6.95 -2.85 -8.76
CA HIS A 92 -7.30 -2.70 -10.17
C HIS A 92 -7.79 -1.28 -10.39
N VAL A 93 -7.01 -0.45 -11.07
CA VAL A 93 -7.43 0.89 -11.47
C VAL A 93 -8.39 0.73 -12.66
N THR A 94 -9.67 1.03 -12.45
CA THR A 94 -10.72 0.89 -13.46
C THR A 94 -10.88 2.16 -14.32
N ASP A 95 -10.56 3.33 -13.75
CA ASP A 95 -10.49 4.60 -14.47
C ASP A 95 -9.42 5.50 -13.85
N ARG A 96 -8.35 5.71 -14.61
CA ARG A 96 -7.20 6.53 -14.19
C ARG A 96 -7.56 8.01 -13.98
N ASN A 97 -8.57 8.54 -14.68
CA ASN A 97 -8.90 9.96 -14.60
C ASN A 97 -9.65 10.33 -13.32
N THR A 98 -10.33 9.35 -12.72
CA THR A 98 -11.09 9.52 -11.48
C THR A 98 -10.40 8.90 -10.26
N PHE A 99 -9.42 8.03 -10.48
CA PHE A 99 -8.65 7.41 -9.41
C PHE A 99 -7.91 8.42 -8.52
N LEU A 100 -8.10 8.29 -7.21
CA LEU A 100 -7.47 9.14 -6.19
C LEU A 100 -6.42 8.31 -5.40
N PRO A 101 -5.16 8.20 -5.88
CA PRO A 101 -4.18 7.29 -5.30
C PRO A 101 -3.90 7.58 -3.83
N TRP A 102 -3.64 8.85 -3.48
CA TRP A 102 -3.34 9.23 -2.09
C TRP A 102 -4.50 8.87 -1.14
N LYS A 103 -5.73 9.24 -1.49
CA LYS A 103 -6.93 8.89 -0.70
C LYS A 103 -7.07 7.38 -0.56
N THR A 104 -6.81 6.63 -1.63
CA THR A 104 -6.86 5.16 -1.63
C THR A 104 -5.87 4.57 -0.62
N GLY A 105 -4.61 5.01 -0.64
CA GLY A 105 -3.59 4.57 0.33
C GLY A 105 -3.97 4.91 1.78
N MET A 106 -4.52 6.10 2.01
CA MET A 106 -5.01 6.53 3.32
C MET A 106 -6.13 5.64 3.86
N GLU A 107 -7.13 5.32 3.03
CA GLU A 107 -8.22 4.43 3.45
C GLU A 107 -7.75 2.99 3.69
N ILE A 108 -6.78 2.49 2.91
CA ILE A 108 -6.15 1.19 3.16
C ILE A 108 -5.51 1.14 4.54
N ILE A 109 -4.68 2.14 4.87
CA ILE A 109 -4.00 2.20 6.17
C ILE A 109 -5.02 2.34 7.30
N ARG A 110 -6.02 3.23 7.14
CA ARG A 110 -7.08 3.43 8.14
C ARG A 110 -7.82 2.13 8.42
N LEU A 111 -8.26 1.42 7.37
CA LEU A 111 -8.98 0.17 7.54
C LEU A 111 -8.10 -0.91 8.17
N ALA A 112 -6.82 -1.00 7.78
CA ALA A 112 -5.91 -1.98 8.36
C ALA A 112 -5.70 -1.77 9.86
N ARG A 113 -5.55 -0.49 10.28
CA ARG A 113 -5.46 -0.08 11.70
C ARG A 113 -6.71 -0.48 12.47
N THR A 114 -7.88 -0.18 11.92
CA THR A 114 -9.17 -0.42 12.59
C THR A 114 -9.51 -1.91 12.70
N GLU A 115 -9.23 -2.69 11.65
CA GLU A 115 -9.57 -4.12 11.62
C GLU A 115 -8.57 -4.98 12.39
N ASN A 116 -7.31 -4.56 12.47
CA ASN A 116 -6.22 -5.35 13.05
C ASN A 116 -5.41 -4.55 14.07
N PRO A 117 -6.04 -3.94 15.09
CA PRO A 117 -5.36 -3.00 16.01
C PRO A 117 -4.26 -3.66 16.86
N LYS A 118 -4.29 -4.98 17.01
CA LYS A 118 -3.27 -5.74 17.75
C LYS A 118 -2.01 -6.04 16.92
N ASP A 119 -2.18 -6.16 15.60
CA ASP A 119 -1.13 -6.60 14.68
C ASP A 119 -0.58 -5.46 13.83
N PHE A 120 -1.38 -4.43 13.56
CA PHE A 120 -0.94 -3.25 12.85
C PHE A 120 0.14 -2.51 13.66
N ALA A 121 1.21 -2.11 12.98
CA ALA A 121 2.24 -1.26 13.56
C ALA A 121 2.76 -0.24 12.53
N TRP A 122 3.07 0.95 13.02
CA TRP A 122 3.90 1.88 12.28
C TRP A 122 5.32 1.32 12.15
N LYS A 123 5.97 1.59 11.02
CA LYS A 123 7.36 1.20 10.79
C LYS A 123 8.25 1.98 11.79
N PRO A 124 9.12 1.30 12.55
CA PRO A 124 9.98 1.97 13.53
C PRO A 124 11.11 2.76 12.85
N LEU A 125 11.70 3.66 13.63
CA LEU A 125 12.90 4.41 13.30
C LEU A 125 14.15 3.52 13.25
N PRO A 126 15.22 3.94 12.55
CA PRO A 126 15.28 5.10 11.65
C PRO A 126 14.65 4.79 10.28
N TYR A 127 14.28 5.84 9.55
CA TYR A 127 13.84 5.73 8.17
C TYR A 127 14.85 6.38 7.23
N GLU A 128 15.60 5.55 6.49
CA GLU A 128 16.72 6.00 5.65
C GLU A 128 17.72 6.86 6.45
N TYR A 129 17.74 8.17 6.20
CA TYR A 129 18.61 9.16 6.85
C TYR A 129 17.90 9.99 7.92
N GLU A 130 16.61 9.72 8.19
CA GLU A 130 15.80 10.42 9.18
C GLU A 130 15.71 9.61 10.49
N PRO A 131 16.35 10.08 11.58
CA PRO A 131 16.39 9.35 12.84
C PRO A 131 15.28 9.73 13.83
N GLU A 132 14.53 10.81 13.61
CA GLU A 132 13.61 11.38 14.62
C GLU A 132 12.13 11.23 14.25
N LYS A 133 11.79 11.29 12.96
CA LYS A 133 10.40 11.27 12.50
C LYS A 133 9.97 9.92 12.00
N LEU A 134 8.75 9.50 12.35
CA LEU A 134 8.23 8.24 11.83
C LEU A 134 8.17 8.30 10.29
N PRO A 135 8.48 7.19 9.60
CA PRO A 135 8.41 7.16 8.14
C PRO A 135 7.09 7.69 7.58
N ILE A 136 5.96 7.33 8.19
CA ILE A 136 4.64 7.79 7.75
C ILE A 136 4.47 9.31 7.86
N GLU A 137 5.10 9.96 8.85
CA GLU A 137 5.03 11.41 9.03
C GLU A 137 5.81 12.14 7.94
N ILE A 138 6.94 11.57 7.53
CA ILE A 138 7.74 12.08 6.41
C ILE A 138 6.94 11.93 5.10
N LEU A 139 6.36 10.75 4.88
CA LEU A 139 5.61 10.42 3.66
C LEU A 139 4.32 11.25 3.53
N CYS A 140 3.63 11.55 4.64
CA CYS A 140 2.45 12.40 4.65
C CYS A 140 2.77 13.90 4.77
N GLY A 141 3.99 14.27 5.15
CA GLY A 141 4.41 15.66 5.35
C GLY A 141 3.86 16.31 6.62
N GLY A 142 3.61 15.55 7.68
CA GLY A 142 3.08 16.05 8.94
C GLY A 142 2.85 14.94 9.99
N PRO A 143 2.42 15.29 11.21
CA PRO A 143 2.26 14.32 12.30
C PRO A 143 1.12 13.33 12.02
N VAL A 144 1.28 12.09 12.48
CA VAL A 144 0.34 10.98 12.22
C VAL A 144 -1.10 11.35 12.57
N GLU A 145 -1.30 12.04 13.68
CA GLU A 145 -2.60 12.41 14.25
C GLU A 145 -3.37 13.36 13.33
N SER A 146 -2.70 14.11 12.46
CA SER A 146 -3.37 14.97 11.47
C SER A 146 -4.05 14.18 10.34
N PHE A 147 -3.61 12.94 10.13
CA PHE A 147 -4.05 12.11 9.00
C PHE A 147 -4.82 10.86 9.45
N PHE A 148 -4.49 10.33 10.62
CA PHE A 148 -5.05 9.12 11.18
C PHE A 148 -5.44 9.29 12.66
N PRO A 149 -6.49 10.09 12.95
CA PRO A 149 -6.98 10.33 14.31
C PRO A 149 -7.51 9.05 14.99
#